data_AF-A0A7X6TXP8-F1
#
_entry.id   AF-A0A7X6TXP8-F1
#
_cell.length_a   1.000
_cell.length_b   1.000
_cell.length_c   1.000
_cell.angle_alpha   90.00
_cell.angle_beta   90.00
_cell.angle_gamma   90.00
#
_symmetry.space_group_name_H-M   'P 1'
#
loop_
_entity.id
_entity.type
_entity.pdbx_description
1 polymer ?
#
loop_
_entity_poly.entity_id
_entity_poly.type
_entity_poly.pdbx_seq_one_letter_code
_entity_poly.pdbx_strand_id
1 'polypeptide(L)' 'MNLLNFILYLWVTCITPGPNTITAMIFDNHYGFRKTLPFNLGIFSGVLTLALLSSVIGNVLFILFPALPVILK' A
#
# COMPACT_ATOMS: atom_id res chain seq x y z
N MET A 1 -14.44 -8.31 -7.04
CA MET A 1 -13.81 -7.20 -6.28
C MET A 1 -13.91 -5.95 -7.12
N ASN A 2 -14.49 -4.86 -6.60
CA ASN A 2 -14.48 -3.58 -7.31
C ASN A 2 -13.08 -2.98 -7.23
N LEU A 3 -12.32 -3.04 -8.33
CA LEU A 3 -10.97 -2.47 -8.43
C LEU A 3 -10.95 -1.00 -7.99
N LEU A 4 -12.00 -0.25 -8.36
CA LEU A 4 -12.21 1.14 -7.96
C LEU A 4 -12.20 1.32 -6.43
N ASN A 5 -12.95 0.49 -5.69
CA ASN A 5 -13.05 0.59 -4.23
C ASN A 5 -11.71 0.25 -3.57
N PHE A 6 -10.97 -0.70 -4.12
CA PHE A 6 -9.64 -1.05 -3.63
C PHE A 6 -8.62 0.07 -3.85
N ILE A 7 -8.62 0.68 -5.04
CA ILE A 7 -7.76 1.83 -5.34
C ILE A 7 -8.10 3.00 -4.42
N LEU A 8 -9.38 3.31 -4.20
CA LEU A 8 -9.82 4.36 -3.28
C LEU A 8 -9.39 4.07 -1.83
N TYR A 9 -9.53 2.83 -1.37
CA TYR A 9 -9.04 2.40 -0.05
C TYR A 9 -7.54 2.63 0.09
N LEU A 10 -6.73 2.16 -0.88
CA LEU A 10 -5.30 2.39 -0.91
C LEU A 10 -4.98 3.89 -0.85
N TRP A 11 -5.68 4.69 -1.64
CA TRP A 11 -5.48 6.14 -1.70
C TRP A 11 -5.71 6.81 -0.35
N VAL A 12 -6.80 6.49 0.34
CA VAL A 12 -7.10 7.04 1.67
C VAL A 12 -6.07 6.61 2.71
N THR A 13 -5.64 5.34 2.69
CA THR A 13 -4.66 4.84 3.67
C THR A 13 -3.27 5.47 3.51
N CYS A 14 -2.90 5.92 2.31
CA CYS A 14 -1.62 6.56 2.05
C CYS A 14 -1.49 8.00 2.61
N ILE A 15 -2.60 8.65 3.00
CA ILE A 15 -2.60 10.05 3.47
C ILE A 15 -2.26 10.15 4.97
N THR A 16 -2.09 9.03 5.66
CA THR A 16 -1.71 9.05 7.08
C THR A 16 -0.26 9.52 7.24
N PRO A 17 0.05 10.48 8.14
CA PRO A 17 1.42 10.91 8.39
C PRO A 17 2.15 9.81 9.15
N GLY A 18 2.68 8.84 8.40
CA GLY A 18 3.44 7.71 8.91
C GLY A 18 4.96 7.93 8.84
N PRO A 19 5.75 6.96 9.34
CA PRO A 19 7.20 7.00 9.28
C PRO A 19 7.75 7.23 7.86
N ASN A 20 7.10 6.64 6.83
CA ASN A 20 7.52 6.78 5.43
C ASN A 20 7.39 8.21 4.90
N THR A 21 6.35 8.94 5.31
CA THR A 21 6.13 10.32 4.88
C THR A 21 7.13 11.26 5.58
N ILE A 22 7.46 10.97 6.85
CA ILE A 22 8.46 11.72 7.62
C ILE A 22 9.87 11.48 7.09
N THR A 23 10.23 10.23 6.80
CA THR A 23 11.56 9.90 6.24
C THR A 23 11.73 10.48 4.85
N ALA A 24 10.69 10.46 4.01
CA ALA A 24 10.72 11.13 2.70
C ALA A 24 10.97 12.64 2.84
N MET A 25 10.31 13.31 3.78
CA MET A 25 10.50 14.75 4.04
C MET A 25 11.94 15.07 4.50
N ILE A 26 12.50 14.28 5.42
CA ILE A 26 13.87 14.46 5.90
C ILE A 26 14.86 14.22 4.75
N PHE A 27 14.66 13.18 3.95
CA PHE A 27 15.48 12.90 2.78
C PHE A 27 15.41 14.05 1.76
N ASP A 28 14.22 14.64 1.58
CA ASP A 28 14.02 15.75 0.64
C ASP A 28 14.77 17.00 1.07
N ASN A 29 14.77 17.29 2.37
CA ASN A 29 15.50 18.41 2.95
C ASN A 29 17.03 18.23 2.87
N HIS A 30 17.54 17.00 2.97
CA HIS A 30 18.98 16.72 2.93
C HIS A 30 19.57 16.57 1.51
N TYR A 31 18.83 15.93 0.59
CA TYR A 31 19.34 15.58 -0.75
C TYR A 31 18.72 16.40 -1.89
N GLY A 32 17.63 17.14 -1.62
CA GLY A 32 16.87 17.91 -2.58
C GLY A 32 15.92 17.05 -3.44
N PHE A 33 14.85 17.69 -3.92
CA PHE A 33 13.72 17.05 -4.62
C PHE A 33 14.09 16.08 -5.76
N ARG A 34 15.12 16.39 -6.54
CA ARG A 34 15.47 15.55 -7.70
C ARG A 34 16.11 14.23 -7.31
N LYS A 35 16.82 14.18 -6.19
CA LYS A 35 17.54 12.97 -5.73
C LYS A 35 16.65 12.03 -4.92
N THR A 36 15.52 12.54 -4.41
CA THR A 36 14.54 11.80 -3.61
C THR A 36 13.42 11.17 -4.44
N LEU A 37 13.23 11.61 -5.69
CA LEU A 37 12.32 10.96 -6.66
C LEU A 37 12.49 9.42 -6.75
N PRO A 38 13.70 8.84 -6.94
CA PRO A 38 13.86 7.39 -7.00
C PRO A 38 13.49 6.71 -5.67
N PHE A 39 13.72 7.37 -4.53
CA PHE A 39 13.34 6.85 -3.22
C PHE A 39 11.81 6.78 -3.06
N ASN A 40 11.11 7.86 -3.41
CA ASN A 40 9.64 7.90 -3.38
C ASN A 40 9.01 6.90 -4.35
N LEU A 41 9.60 6.71 -5.54
CA LEU A 41 9.19 5.67 -6.49
C LEU A 41 9.42 4.26 -5.94
N GLY A 42 10.48 4.04 -5.17
CA GLY A 42 10.73 2.80 -4.44
C GLY A 42 9.62 2.50 -3.42
N ILE A 43 9.25 3.48 -2.59
CA ILE A 43 8.14 3.34 -1.63
C ILE A 43 6.84 3.04 -2.35
N PHE A 44 6.54 3.77 -3.43
CA PHE A 44 5.32 3.58 -4.21
C PHE A 44 5.24 2.17 -4.82
N SER A 45 6.32 1.68 -5.42
CA SER A 45 6.36 0.33 -6.00
C SER A 45 6.26 -0.77 -4.92
N GLY A 46 6.85 -0.55 -3.75
CA GLY A 46 6.70 -1.43 -2.58
C GLY A 46 5.24 -1.54 -2.11
N VAL A 47 4.55 -0.41 -1.97
CA VAL A 47 3.13 -0.40 -1.55
C VAL A 47 2.24 -1.07 -2.60
N LEU A 48 2.49 -0.81 -3.88
CA LEU A 48 1.76 -1.45 -5.00
C LEU A 48 1.94 -2.97 -5.00
N THR A 49 3.18 -3.44 -4.89
CA THR A 49 3.47 -4.88 -4.88
C THR A 49 2.86 -5.57 -3.66
N LEU A 50 2.92 -4.95 -2.48
CA LEU A 50 2.30 -5.48 -1.27
C LEU A 50 0.76 -5.55 -1.39
N ALA A 51 0.15 -4.53 -2.00
CA ALA A 51 -1.29 -4.49 -2.26
C ALA A 51 -1.73 -5.60 -3.23
N LEU A 52 -0.96 -5.86 -4.30
CA LEU A 52 -1.24 -6.95 -5.23
C LEU A 52 -1.07 -8.32 -4.57
N LEU A 53 0.02 -8.52 -3.83
CA LEU A 53 0.29 -9.77 -3.09
C LEU A 53 -0.81 -10.07 -2.06
N SER A 54 -1.21 -9.08 -1.27
CA SER A 54 -2.28 -9.26 -0.28
C SER A 54 -3.63 -9.59 -0.94
N SER A 55 -3.93 -9.01 -2.11
CA SER A 55 -5.13 -9.37 -2.86
C SER A 55 -5.11 -10.82 -3.38
N VAL A 56 -3.95 -11.32 -3.83
CA VAL A 56 -3.82 -12.72 -4.30
C VAL A 56 -3.93 -13.68 -3.12
N ILE A 57 -3.17 -13.42 -2.05
CA ILE A 57 -3.17 -14.25 -0.84
C ILE A 57 -4.55 -14.29 -0.20
N GLY A 58 -5.24 -13.14 -0.12
CA GLY A 58 -6.61 -13.06 0.40
C GLY A 58 -7.58 -13.96 -0.37
N ASN A 59 -7.53 -13.96 -1.71
CA ASN A 59 -8.37 -14.84 -2.52
C ASN A 59 -8.07 -16.32 -2.28
N VAL A 60 -6.79 -16.69 -2.19
CA VAL A 60 -6.39 -18.08 -1.88
C VAL A 60 -6.88 -18.49 -0.49
N LEU A 61 -6.77 -17.60 0.50
CA LEU A 61 -7.22 -17.86 1.86
C LEU A 61 -8.73 -18.11 1.95
N PHE A 62 -9.54 -17.33 1.20
CA PHE A 62 -11.00 -17.53 1.14
C PHE A 62 -11.41 -18.84 0.46
N ILE A 63 -10.62 -19.34 -0.49
CA ILE A 63 -10.84 -20.66 -1.10
C ILE A 63 -10.52 -21.77 -0.09
N LEU A 64 -9.45 -21.61 0.70
CA LEU A 64 -8.99 -22.61 1.66
C LEU A 64 -9.87 -22.67 2.92
N PHE A 65 -10.45 -21.55 3.33
CA PHE A 65 -11.30 -21.43 4.51
C PHE A 65 -12.61 -20.69 4.17
N PRO A 66 -13.60 -21.39 3.58
CA PRO A 66 -14.87 -20.79 3.14
C PRO A 66 -15.78 -20.28 4.28
N ALA A 67 -15.44 -20.56 5.55
CA ALA A 67 -16.14 -20.04 6.72
C ALA A 67 -15.72 -18.61 7.13
N LEU A 68 -14.53 -18.15 6.74
CA LEU A 68 -14.02 -16.81 7.04
C LEU A 68 -14.93 -15.65 6.60
N PRO A 69 -15.50 -15.61 5.37
CA PRO A 69 -16.31 -14.49 4.93
C PRO A 69 -17.65 -14.39 5.66
N VAL A 70 -18.09 -15.45 6.33
CA VAL A 70 -19.31 -15.46 7.15
C VAL A 70 -19.04 -14.91 8.55
N ILE A 71 -17.85 -15.17 9.10
CA ILE A 71 -17.46 -14.76 10.46
C ILE A 71 -16.90 -13.32 10.47
N LEU A 72 -16.17 -12.93 9.42
CA LEU A 72 -15.43 -11.67 9.35
C LEU A 72 -16.19 -10.53 8.65
N LYS A 73 -17.52 -10.64 8.56
CA LYS A 73 -18.39 -9.73 7.81
C LYS A 73 -18.53 -8.37 8.48
#